data_AF-A0A318YU56-F1
#
_entry.id   AF-A0A318YU56-F1
#
_cell.length_a   1.000
_cell.length_b   1.000
_cell.length_c   1.000
_cell.angle_alpha   90.00
_cell.angle_beta   90.00
_cell.angle_gamma   90.00
#
_symmetry.space_group_name_H-M   'P 1'
#
loop_
_entity.id
_entity.type
_entity.pdbx_description
1 polymer ?
#
loop_
_entity_poly.entity_id
_entity_poly.type
_entity_poly.pdbx_seq_one_letter_code
_entity_poly.pdbx_strand_id
1 'polypeptide(L)'
;MSLPTSTTPNGAPAPSDPSASSNAAAAATNTNNMDEKPPSPPLESAPQAQPSEPTLHPISHKLTQFYTISYLIFFAIFGTLARLGLQALTFYPGAPIVTGVLWANVGGSLLMGFFQEDRRLFREEWGTPNNKNNNNNTNDAAEQAKQHKTVKKTIPLYIGLTTGFCGCFTSFSSFIRDLFLALTNDMPNPSSEGNVVSRNGGYSFMALVAVILSTVSLSLCALLFGTHLAAALDGVTPTVPFRFTRRALDPVMAVLGWGCWLGAVFLAIWPPDRHDAKGMEVWRGRAVFAIVFAPLGCFLRFYVSLLLNARLPSFPLGTFVVNVFGTVVLAMCFDLQHVAGIGGSVLTACQVLQGVMDGFCGSATTISTWVAELSALGAAGGRKRWAAYVYGVVSVGVALGFVVVIVGSLGWTRGFDGPVCG
;
A
#
# COMPACT_ATOMS: atom_id res chain seq x y z
N MET A 1 -48.91 -10.53 -45.29
CA MET A 1 -49.29 -11.86 -45.83
C MET A 1 -48.69 -12.92 -44.93
N SER A 2 -49.38 -13.95 -44.45
CA SER A 2 -50.84 -14.20 -44.35
C SER A 2 -51.06 -15.34 -43.33
N LEU A 3 -52.16 -15.34 -42.58
CA LEU A 3 -52.64 -16.55 -41.87
C LEU A 3 -53.20 -17.57 -42.89
N PRO A 4 -53.34 -18.85 -42.51
CA PRO A 4 -54.68 -19.27 -42.07
C PRO A 4 -54.73 -20.23 -40.86
N THR A 5 -55.93 -20.28 -40.25
CA THR A 5 -56.46 -21.29 -39.31
C THR A 5 -56.70 -22.66 -39.99
N SER A 6 -57.03 -23.78 -39.34
CA SER A 6 -57.69 -24.06 -38.04
C SER A 6 -57.08 -25.33 -37.37
N THR A 7 -57.68 -26.21 -36.53
CA THR A 7 -59.08 -26.55 -36.13
C THR A 7 -59.14 -27.14 -34.69
N THR A 8 -60.32 -27.63 -34.28
CA THR A 8 -60.72 -28.24 -32.99
C THR A 8 -61.54 -29.55 -33.29
N PRO A 9 -62.21 -30.33 -32.38
CA PRO A 9 -62.62 -30.04 -30.99
C PRO A 9 -62.74 -31.21 -29.96
N ASN A 10 -63.42 -30.92 -28.83
CA ASN A 10 -64.20 -31.78 -27.91
C ASN A 10 -63.55 -32.41 -26.65
N GLY A 11 -64.29 -32.35 -25.52
CA GLY A 11 -64.29 -33.41 -24.49
C GLY A 11 -64.16 -32.99 -23.01
N ALA A 12 -65.25 -32.59 -22.35
CA ALA A 12 -65.43 -32.62 -20.87
C ALA A 12 -66.59 -33.60 -20.55
N PRO A 13 -66.79 -34.16 -19.33
CA PRO A 13 -67.02 -33.40 -18.07
C PRO A 13 -66.50 -34.05 -16.76
N ALA A 14 -66.88 -33.47 -15.60
CA ALA A 14 -66.85 -34.06 -14.24
C ALA A 14 -68.29 -34.51 -13.81
N PRO A 15 -68.62 -35.09 -12.62
CA PRO A 15 -68.43 -34.47 -11.27
C PRO A 15 -68.30 -35.43 -10.02
N SER A 16 -68.30 -34.81 -8.81
CA SER A 16 -68.85 -35.26 -7.47
C SER A 16 -68.34 -36.50 -6.69
N ASP A 17 -67.72 -36.27 -5.51
CA ASP A 17 -68.24 -36.41 -4.10
C ASP A 17 -69.30 -37.49 -3.72
N PRO A 18 -69.50 -37.85 -2.42
CA PRO A 18 -68.52 -38.28 -1.38
C PRO A 18 -69.07 -39.44 -0.45
N SER A 19 -68.23 -40.12 0.35
CA SER A 19 -68.61 -40.95 1.54
C SER A 19 -67.41 -41.73 2.12
N ALA A 20 -67.45 -42.50 3.23
CA ALA A 20 -68.01 -42.35 4.59
C ALA A 20 -68.07 -43.75 5.30
N SER A 21 -67.31 -43.97 6.37
CA SER A 21 -67.48 -45.03 7.40
C SER A 21 -66.32 -44.96 8.42
N SER A 22 -66.40 -45.19 9.75
CA SER A 22 -67.38 -45.71 10.73
C SER A 22 -67.07 -47.11 11.31
N ASN A 23 -66.47 -47.13 12.51
CA ASN A 23 -66.55 -48.14 13.59
C ASN A 23 -66.01 -47.44 14.86
N ALA A 24 -66.66 -47.37 16.03
CA ALA A 24 -67.38 -48.35 16.87
C ALA A 24 -66.44 -49.34 17.60
N ALA A 25 -66.62 -49.67 18.90
CA ALA A 25 -67.33 -49.00 20.01
C ALA A 25 -66.92 -49.65 21.35
N ALA A 26 -66.83 -48.89 22.45
CA ALA A 26 -66.77 -49.41 23.82
C ALA A 26 -67.15 -48.31 24.84
N ALA A 27 -67.82 -48.66 25.94
CA ALA A 27 -68.27 -47.71 26.96
C ALA A 27 -68.09 -48.27 28.38
N ALA A 28 -67.69 -47.39 29.31
CA ALA A 28 -67.75 -47.64 30.76
C ALA A 28 -67.94 -46.29 31.49
N THR A 29 -68.93 -46.24 32.37
CA THR A 29 -69.41 -45.02 33.03
C THR A 29 -68.51 -44.58 34.18
N ASN A 30 -68.28 -43.26 34.32
CA ASN A 30 -68.46 -42.62 35.62
C ASN A 30 -68.65 -41.10 35.49
N THR A 31 -69.58 -40.54 36.24
CA THR A 31 -69.91 -39.11 36.28
C THR A 31 -69.85 -38.60 37.71
N ASN A 32 -69.23 -37.44 37.95
CA ASN A 32 -69.72 -36.47 38.94
C ASN A 32 -69.00 -35.11 38.82
N ASN A 33 -69.81 -34.06 38.84
CA ASN A 33 -69.59 -32.68 39.28
C ASN A 33 -68.43 -31.82 38.71
N MET A 34 -68.87 -30.77 38.01
CA MET A 34 -68.33 -29.39 37.97
C MET A 34 -67.37 -29.02 39.11
N ASP A 35 -66.23 -28.38 38.79
CA ASP A 35 -66.18 -26.90 38.74
C ASP A 35 -64.91 -26.38 38.02
N GLU A 36 -64.77 -25.06 37.91
CA GLU A 36 -63.99 -24.36 36.87
C GLU A 36 -62.46 -24.24 37.09
N LYS A 37 -61.74 -24.11 35.96
CA LYS A 37 -60.41 -23.47 35.75
C LYS A 37 -59.13 -24.33 35.94
N PRO A 38 -58.19 -24.34 34.97
CA PRO A 38 -57.05 -25.26 34.97
C PRO A 38 -55.83 -24.77 35.79
N PRO A 39 -55.08 -25.69 36.44
CA PRO A 39 -53.80 -25.40 37.10
C PRO A 39 -52.61 -25.41 36.12
N SER A 40 -51.52 -24.76 36.52
CA SER A 40 -50.28 -24.62 35.73
C SER A 40 -49.47 -25.93 35.64
N PRO A 41 -48.77 -26.21 34.51
CA PRO A 41 -47.78 -27.28 34.44
C PRO A 41 -46.51 -26.95 35.27
N PRO A 42 -45.67 -27.95 35.62
CA PRO A 42 -44.59 -27.78 36.60
C PRO A 42 -43.36 -27.01 36.10
N LEU A 43 -42.53 -26.62 37.08
CA LEU A 43 -41.35 -25.77 36.95
C LEU A 43 -40.31 -26.31 35.94
N GLU A 44 -39.99 -25.51 34.92
CA GLU A 44 -38.95 -25.82 33.93
C GLU A 44 -37.54 -25.67 34.53
N SER A 45 -36.63 -26.57 34.18
CA SER A 45 -35.27 -26.62 34.75
C SER A 45 -34.42 -25.43 34.28
N ALA A 46 -33.83 -24.69 35.23
CA ALA A 46 -33.05 -23.50 34.96
C ALA A 46 -31.91 -23.73 33.93
N PRO A 47 -31.84 -22.94 32.84
CA PRO A 47 -30.73 -23.00 31.90
C PRO A 47 -29.39 -22.70 32.58
N GLN A 48 -28.41 -23.58 32.42
CA GLN A 48 -27.06 -23.33 32.88
C GLN A 48 -26.47 -22.14 32.12
N ALA A 49 -25.96 -21.15 32.85
CA ALA A 49 -25.33 -19.97 32.27
C ALA A 49 -24.04 -20.37 31.54
N GLN A 50 -24.09 -20.43 30.21
CA GLN A 50 -22.89 -20.49 29.39
C GLN A 50 -22.04 -19.24 29.66
N PRO A 51 -20.70 -19.35 29.76
CA PRO A 51 -19.85 -18.18 29.87
C PRO A 51 -20.00 -17.36 28.59
N SER A 52 -20.57 -16.15 28.71
CA SER A 52 -20.80 -15.27 27.58
C SER A 52 -19.47 -14.89 26.92
N GLU A 53 -19.29 -15.26 25.66
CA GLU A 53 -18.20 -14.69 24.87
C GLU A 53 -18.33 -13.16 24.89
N PRO A 54 -17.25 -12.41 25.19
CA PRO A 54 -17.31 -10.96 25.23
C PRO A 54 -17.60 -10.43 23.82
N THR A 55 -18.84 -9.98 23.61
CA THR A 55 -19.33 -9.39 22.35
C THR A 55 -18.57 -8.11 22.07
N LEU A 56 -17.45 -8.28 21.35
CA LEU A 56 -16.39 -7.28 21.25
C LEU A 56 -16.83 -6.11 20.35
N HIS A 57 -17.49 -5.13 20.97
CA HIS A 57 -18.15 -3.99 20.32
C HIS A 57 -17.34 -3.40 19.13
N PRO A 58 -18.05 -2.98 18.06
CA PRO A 58 -17.43 -2.35 16.90
C PRO A 58 -16.69 -1.08 17.34
N ILE A 59 -15.43 -0.95 16.91
CA ILE A 59 -14.59 0.20 17.25
C ILE A 59 -15.16 1.47 16.62
N SER A 60 -15.18 2.56 17.39
CA SER A 60 -15.48 3.89 16.87
C SER A 60 -14.49 4.26 15.76
N HIS A 61 -14.99 4.66 14.59
CA HIS A 61 -14.20 5.01 13.39
C HIS A 61 -12.95 5.85 13.69
N LYS A 62 -13.04 6.79 14.65
CA LYS A 62 -11.92 7.64 15.08
C LYS A 62 -10.72 6.86 15.64
N LEU A 63 -10.95 5.77 16.37
CA LEU A 63 -9.90 4.93 16.94
C LEU A 63 -9.25 4.03 15.89
N THR A 64 -10.02 3.46 14.96
CA THR A 64 -9.46 2.76 13.79
C THR A 64 -8.58 3.70 12.97
N GLN A 65 -9.03 4.93 12.73
CA GLN A 65 -8.26 5.97 12.06
C GLN A 65 -6.97 6.32 12.81
N PHE A 66 -7.01 6.44 14.15
CA PHE A 66 -5.83 6.67 14.98
C PHE A 66 -4.80 5.53 14.87
N TYR A 67 -5.23 4.27 14.89
CA TYR A 67 -4.32 3.14 14.69
C TYR A 67 -3.76 3.12 13.27
N THR A 68 -4.57 3.35 12.22
CA THR A 68 -4.06 3.47 10.84
C THR A 68 -2.99 4.57 10.70
N ILE A 69 -3.19 5.73 11.32
CA ILE A 69 -2.19 6.81 11.36
C ILE A 69 -0.91 6.33 12.08
N SER A 70 -1.06 5.64 13.20
CA SER A 70 0.08 5.11 13.99
C SER A 70 0.90 4.07 13.22
N TYR A 71 0.24 3.13 12.54
CA TYR A 71 0.88 2.18 11.63
C TYR A 71 1.59 2.89 10.46
N LEU A 72 0.97 3.91 9.87
CA LEU A 72 1.59 4.70 8.79
C LEU A 72 2.86 5.41 9.29
N ILE A 73 2.86 6.02 10.48
CA ILE A 73 4.06 6.65 11.07
C ILE A 73 5.17 5.61 11.25
N PHE A 74 4.88 4.52 11.98
CA PHE A 74 5.86 3.49 12.29
C PHE A 74 6.49 2.89 11.03
N PHE A 75 5.65 2.45 10.10
CA PHE A 75 6.13 1.80 8.89
C PHE A 75 6.73 2.77 7.85
N ALA A 76 6.38 4.07 7.85
CA ALA A 76 7.06 5.07 7.03
C ALA A 76 8.51 5.32 7.50
N ILE A 77 8.73 5.37 8.81
CA ILE A 77 10.07 5.45 9.42
C ILE A 77 10.89 4.22 9.04
N PHE A 78 10.37 3.00 9.30
CA PHE A 78 11.09 1.76 9.00
C PHE A 78 11.32 1.53 7.50
N GLY A 79 10.36 1.90 6.64
CA GLY A 79 10.54 1.82 5.18
C GLY A 79 11.63 2.80 4.68
N THR A 80 11.65 4.01 5.21
CA THR A 80 12.69 5.02 4.88
C THR A 80 14.08 4.57 5.35
N LEU A 81 14.20 4.03 6.57
CA LEU A 81 15.46 3.46 7.06
C LEU A 81 15.92 2.26 6.22
N ALA A 82 15.01 1.37 5.83
CA ALA A 82 15.32 0.25 4.95
C ALA A 82 15.81 0.73 3.57
N ARG A 83 15.22 1.80 3.01
CA ARG A 83 15.66 2.40 1.74
C ARG A 83 17.06 2.99 1.86
N LEU A 84 17.29 3.83 2.86
CA LEU A 84 18.58 4.52 3.05
C LEU A 84 19.70 3.52 3.38
N GLY A 85 19.42 2.53 4.23
CA GLY A 85 20.36 1.44 4.51
C GLY A 85 20.69 0.61 3.28
N LEU A 86 19.70 0.26 2.45
CA LEU A 86 19.94 -0.52 1.23
C LEU A 86 20.62 0.31 0.12
N GLN A 87 20.34 1.61 0.02
CA GLN A 87 21.08 2.53 -0.84
C GLN A 87 22.57 2.60 -0.44
N ALA A 88 22.86 2.74 0.87
CA ALA A 88 24.23 2.73 1.37
C ALA A 88 24.95 1.39 1.15
N LEU A 89 24.28 0.26 1.40
CA LEU A 89 24.83 -1.08 1.20
C LEU A 89 25.10 -1.44 -0.27
N THR A 90 24.47 -0.76 -1.22
CA THR A 90 24.60 -1.03 -2.65
C THR A 90 25.46 -0.01 -3.41
N PHE A 91 26.03 0.97 -2.68
CA PHE A 91 26.96 1.96 -3.21
C PHE A 91 28.41 1.58 -2.87
N TYR A 92 29.04 0.76 -3.73
CA TYR A 92 30.41 0.28 -3.54
C TYR A 92 31.21 0.26 -4.86
N PRO A 93 32.56 0.34 -4.84
CA PRO A 93 33.39 0.31 -6.04
C PRO A 93 33.13 -0.96 -6.87
N GLY A 94 32.90 -0.80 -8.17
CA GLY A 94 32.58 -1.91 -9.07
C GLY A 94 31.14 -2.44 -8.97
N ALA A 95 30.21 -1.74 -8.31
CA ALA A 95 28.80 -2.11 -8.27
C ALA A 95 28.21 -2.22 -9.70
N PRO A 96 27.63 -3.38 -10.11
CA PRO A 96 27.10 -3.57 -11.47
C PRO A 96 25.95 -2.62 -11.82
N ILE A 97 25.24 -2.10 -10.81
CA ILE A 97 24.24 -1.04 -10.95
C ILE A 97 24.43 -0.07 -9.80
N VAL A 98 24.92 1.14 -10.10
CA VAL A 98 25.25 2.20 -9.13
C VAL A 98 24.03 2.95 -8.58
N THR A 99 22.85 2.84 -9.21
CA THR A 99 21.61 3.48 -8.74
C THR A 99 21.00 2.71 -7.57
N GLY A 100 21.55 2.87 -6.36
CA GLY A 100 21.17 2.10 -5.17
C GLY A 100 19.66 2.13 -4.81
N VAL A 101 18.91 3.14 -5.29
CA VAL A 101 17.44 3.18 -5.16
C VAL A 101 16.75 2.00 -5.86
N LEU A 102 17.36 1.42 -6.90
CA LEU A 102 16.85 0.26 -7.63
C LEU A 102 16.53 -0.91 -6.68
N TRP A 103 17.46 -1.23 -5.78
CA TRP A 103 17.32 -2.38 -4.88
C TRP A 103 16.19 -2.17 -3.86
N ALA A 104 16.01 -0.94 -3.40
CA ALA A 104 14.89 -0.55 -2.53
C ALA A 104 13.54 -0.56 -3.30
N ASN A 105 13.54 -0.11 -4.55
CA ASN A 105 12.40 -0.19 -5.46
C ASN A 105 11.98 -1.65 -5.77
N VAL A 106 12.95 -2.54 -5.99
CA VAL A 106 12.77 -3.99 -6.14
C VAL A 106 12.20 -4.60 -4.86
N GLY A 107 12.84 -4.39 -3.70
CA GLY A 107 12.41 -4.95 -2.42
C GLY A 107 11.01 -4.50 -2.00
N GLY A 108 10.71 -3.21 -2.11
CA GLY A 108 9.38 -2.67 -1.83
C GLY A 108 8.30 -3.15 -2.81
N SER A 109 8.65 -3.40 -4.08
CA SER A 109 7.73 -3.97 -5.07
C SER A 109 7.45 -5.46 -4.82
N LEU A 110 8.47 -6.24 -4.43
CA LEU A 110 8.32 -7.64 -4.02
C LEU A 110 7.37 -7.77 -2.84
N LEU A 111 7.61 -7.03 -1.77
CA LEU A 111 6.76 -7.05 -0.57
C LEU A 111 5.35 -6.53 -0.88
N MET A 112 5.20 -5.52 -1.73
CA MET A 112 3.88 -5.08 -2.21
C MET A 112 3.13 -6.19 -2.96
N GLY A 113 3.80 -6.94 -3.83
CA GLY A 113 3.21 -8.07 -4.55
C GLY A 113 2.77 -9.19 -3.59
N PHE A 114 3.66 -9.55 -2.66
CA PHE A 114 3.39 -10.54 -1.62
C PHE A 114 2.16 -10.15 -0.78
N PHE A 115 2.16 -8.95 -0.20
CA PHE A 115 1.03 -8.49 0.61
C PHE A 115 -0.26 -8.33 -0.20
N GLN A 116 -0.21 -8.02 -1.50
CA GLN A 116 -1.42 -7.91 -2.32
C GLN A 116 -2.10 -9.26 -2.57
N GLU A 117 -1.35 -10.34 -2.79
CA GLU A 117 -1.93 -11.66 -3.10
C GLU A 117 -2.25 -12.51 -1.87
N ASP A 118 -1.48 -12.41 -0.77
CA ASP A 118 -1.70 -13.25 0.43
C ASP A 118 -3.15 -13.22 0.95
N ARG A 119 -3.68 -14.40 1.32
CA ARG A 119 -5.07 -14.57 1.76
C ARG A 119 -5.20 -15.13 3.18
N ARG A 120 -4.11 -15.17 3.94
CA ARG A 120 -4.08 -15.79 5.27
C ARG A 120 -3.66 -14.83 6.38
N LEU A 121 -2.69 -13.96 6.14
CA LEU A 121 -2.11 -13.09 7.16
C LEU A 121 -3.17 -12.28 7.91
N PHE A 122 -4.24 -11.83 7.22
CA PHE A 122 -5.35 -11.06 7.80
C PHE A 122 -6.68 -11.84 7.89
N ARG A 123 -6.66 -13.18 7.86
CA ARG A 123 -7.87 -14.01 7.62
C ARG A 123 -9.02 -13.75 8.60
N GLU A 124 -8.72 -13.49 9.87
CA GLU A 124 -9.74 -13.25 10.90
C GLU A 124 -10.39 -11.86 10.79
N GLU A 125 -9.71 -10.88 10.19
CA GLU A 125 -10.19 -9.49 10.06
C GLU A 125 -11.22 -9.30 8.93
N TRP A 126 -11.39 -10.29 8.05
CA TRP A 126 -12.48 -10.31 7.06
C TRP A 126 -13.80 -10.87 7.59
N GLY A 127 -13.79 -11.53 8.76
CA GLY A 127 -14.94 -12.26 9.29
C GLY A 127 -15.25 -13.56 8.54
N THR A 128 -16.14 -14.38 9.10
CA THR A 128 -16.60 -15.61 8.45
C THR A 128 -17.55 -15.30 7.28
N PRO A 129 -17.39 -15.95 6.10
CA PRO A 129 -18.35 -15.84 5.00
C PRO A 129 -19.77 -16.21 5.46
N ASN A 130 -20.74 -15.38 5.12
CA ASN A 130 -22.15 -15.61 5.49
C ASN A 130 -22.73 -16.73 4.61
N ASN A 131 -22.58 -17.97 5.07
CA ASN A 131 -22.85 -19.21 4.33
C ASN A 131 -24.36 -19.51 4.17
N LYS A 132 -25.11 -18.58 3.58
CA LYS A 132 -26.58 -18.64 3.42
C LYS A 132 -27.08 -18.74 1.97
N ASN A 133 -26.26 -18.42 0.97
CA ASN A 133 -26.61 -18.59 -0.45
C ASN A 133 -25.80 -19.73 -1.06
N ASN A 134 -26.36 -20.94 -1.05
CA ASN A 134 -25.70 -22.16 -1.51
C ASN A 134 -25.86 -22.39 -3.04
N ASN A 135 -25.80 -21.31 -3.83
CA ASN A 135 -25.97 -21.32 -5.29
C ASN A 135 -24.61 -21.15 -5.97
N ASN A 136 -24.14 -22.18 -6.67
CA ASN A 136 -22.80 -22.20 -7.29
C ASN A 136 -22.72 -21.41 -8.61
N ASN A 137 -22.85 -20.08 -8.54
CA ASN A 137 -22.60 -19.19 -9.67
C ASN A 137 -21.13 -18.73 -9.69
N THR A 138 -20.46 -18.85 -10.84
CA THR A 138 -19.06 -18.41 -11.02
C THR A 138 -18.87 -16.90 -10.88
N ASN A 139 -19.92 -16.12 -11.15
CA ASN A 139 -19.93 -14.67 -10.93
C ASN A 139 -19.76 -14.32 -9.45
N ASP A 140 -20.42 -15.07 -8.56
CA ASP A 140 -20.44 -14.81 -7.11
C ASP A 140 -19.04 -14.98 -6.51
N ALA A 141 -18.26 -15.95 -6.98
CA ALA A 141 -16.86 -16.14 -6.58
C ALA A 141 -15.96 -14.95 -6.98
N ALA A 142 -16.17 -14.37 -8.17
CA ALA A 142 -15.45 -13.18 -8.62
C ALA A 142 -15.87 -11.91 -7.85
N GLU A 143 -17.16 -11.78 -7.53
CA GLU A 143 -17.70 -10.68 -6.71
C GLU A 143 -17.18 -10.78 -5.26
N GLN A 144 -17.18 -11.97 -4.65
CA GLN A 144 -16.61 -12.23 -3.33
C GLN A 144 -15.12 -11.89 -3.30
N ALA A 145 -14.32 -12.36 -4.27
CA ALA A 145 -12.89 -12.04 -4.34
C ALA A 145 -12.63 -10.51 -4.43
N LYS A 146 -13.48 -9.78 -5.17
CA LYS A 146 -13.47 -8.32 -5.28
C LYS A 146 -13.87 -7.63 -3.97
N GLN A 147 -14.86 -8.15 -3.24
CA GLN A 147 -15.25 -7.67 -1.91
C GLN A 147 -14.12 -7.90 -0.89
N HIS A 148 -13.55 -9.11 -0.82
CA HIS A 148 -12.40 -9.42 0.04
C HIS A 148 -11.20 -8.49 -0.23
N LYS A 149 -10.85 -8.27 -1.51
CA LYS A 149 -9.77 -7.34 -1.92
C LYS A 149 -10.10 -5.86 -1.67
N THR A 150 -11.34 -5.54 -1.32
CA THR A 150 -11.76 -4.19 -0.89
C THR A 150 -11.66 -4.04 0.63
N VAL A 151 -12.20 -4.98 1.41
CA VAL A 151 -12.08 -4.97 2.90
C VAL A 151 -10.62 -5.10 3.35
N LYS A 152 -9.80 -5.90 2.66
CA LYS A 152 -8.35 -5.97 2.87
C LYS A 152 -7.67 -4.59 2.89
N LYS A 153 -8.15 -3.63 2.08
CA LYS A 153 -7.58 -2.29 1.98
C LYS A 153 -7.98 -1.34 3.11
N THR A 154 -8.94 -1.68 3.96
CA THR A 154 -9.35 -0.86 5.12
C THR A 154 -8.71 -1.30 6.44
N ILE A 155 -7.93 -2.40 6.42
CA ILE A 155 -7.24 -2.94 7.60
C ILE A 155 -6.03 -2.06 7.97
N PRO A 156 -5.93 -1.54 9.22
CA PRO A 156 -4.82 -0.67 9.64
C PRO A 156 -3.43 -1.26 9.43
N LEU A 157 -3.22 -2.54 9.78
CA LEU A 157 -1.95 -3.25 9.59
C LEU A 157 -1.58 -3.41 8.10
N TYR A 158 -2.57 -3.72 7.24
CA TYR A 158 -2.35 -3.83 5.79
C TYR A 158 -1.98 -2.48 5.17
N ILE A 159 -2.66 -1.39 5.59
CA ILE A 159 -2.33 -0.02 5.18
C ILE A 159 -0.90 0.34 5.66
N GLY A 160 -0.54 -0.02 6.90
CA GLY A 160 0.82 0.12 7.42
C GLY A 160 1.88 -0.57 6.59
N LEU A 161 1.71 -1.87 6.32
CA LEU A 161 2.66 -2.68 5.56
C LEU A 161 2.78 -2.22 4.09
N THR A 162 1.65 -1.96 3.42
CA THR A 162 1.67 -1.60 1.98
C THR A 162 1.89 -0.12 1.72
N THR A 163 1.15 0.77 2.38
CA THR A 163 1.24 2.22 2.17
C THR A 163 2.38 2.82 2.99
N GLY A 164 2.57 2.39 4.24
CA GLY A 164 3.71 2.79 5.07
C GLY A 164 5.02 2.19 4.53
N PHE A 165 5.25 0.91 4.80
CA PHE A 165 6.56 0.27 4.59
C PHE A 165 6.90 0.16 3.11
N CYS A 166 6.15 -0.64 2.34
CA CYS A 166 6.44 -0.85 0.92
C CYS A 166 6.36 0.45 0.11
N GLY A 167 5.55 1.41 0.55
CA GLY A 167 5.50 2.76 -0.02
C GLY A 167 6.83 3.49 0.15
N CYS A 168 7.22 3.80 1.40
CA CYS A 168 8.39 4.62 1.72
C CYS A 168 9.75 3.92 1.52
N PHE A 169 9.75 2.58 1.48
CA PHE A 169 10.90 1.77 1.07
C PHE A 169 11.20 1.92 -0.43
N THR A 170 10.20 2.21 -1.25
CA THR A 170 10.43 2.67 -2.63
C THR A 170 10.58 4.19 -2.70
N SER A 171 11.15 4.71 -3.79
CA SER A 171 11.05 6.13 -4.13
C SER A 171 11.03 6.30 -5.65
N PHE A 172 10.04 7.05 -6.14
CA PHE A 172 9.97 7.45 -7.55
C PHE A 172 10.76 8.74 -7.78
N SER A 173 10.73 9.70 -6.83
CA SER A 173 11.50 10.95 -6.95
C SER A 173 13.01 10.72 -7.01
N SER A 174 13.54 9.80 -6.21
CA SER A 174 14.96 9.42 -6.26
C SER A 174 15.30 8.71 -7.57
N PHE A 175 14.41 7.85 -8.08
CA PHE A 175 14.57 7.23 -9.41
C PHE A 175 14.64 8.28 -10.54
N ILE A 176 13.80 9.33 -10.52
CA ILE A 176 13.85 10.38 -11.55
C ILE A 176 15.08 11.30 -11.39
N ARG A 177 15.56 11.56 -10.17
CA ARG A 177 16.85 12.24 -9.94
C ARG A 177 18.00 11.41 -10.54
N ASP A 178 18.09 10.13 -10.17
CA ASP A 178 19.14 9.24 -10.64
C ASP A 178 19.06 9.07 -12.18
N LEU A 179 17.87 9.14 -12.76
CA LEU A 179 17.63 9.17 -14.21
C LEU A 179 18.12 10.45 -14.90
N PHE A 180 17.96 11.61 -14.26
CA PHE A 180 18.51 12.88 -14.74
C PHE A 180 20.06 12.87 -14.68
N LEU A 181 20.64 12.42 -13.57
CA LEU A 181 22.10 12.29 -13.43
C LEU A 181 22.69 11.27 -14.42
N ALA A 182 21.92 10.23 -14.78
CA ALA A 182 22.28 9.32 -15.87
C ALA A 182 22.34 10.01 -17.24
N LEU A 183 21.45 10.99 -17.50
CA LEU A 183 21.37 11.75 -18.74
C LEU A 183 22.48 12.82 -18.84
N THR A 184 22.80 13.52 -17.74
CA THR A 184 23.84 14.56 -17.74
C THR A 184 25.26 14.02 -17.62
N ASN A 185 25.43 12.74 -17.22
CA ASN A 185 26.69 12.08 -16.90
C ASN A 185 27.26 12.43 -15.51
N ASP A 186 26.46 13.04 -14.63
CA ASP A 186 26.84 13.46 -13.27
C ASP A 186 26.49 12.43 -12.18
N MET A 187 26.36 11.14 -12.54
CA MET A 187 26.00 10.09 -11.60
C MET A 187 27.19 9.75 -10.67
N PRO A 188 27.03 9.81 -9.33
CA PRO A 188 28.09 9.44 -8.40
C PRO A 188 28.57 8.01 -8.61
N ASN A 189 29.89 7.82 -8.75
CA ASN A 189 30.51 6.52 -8.95
C ASN A 189 31.70 6.34 -7.96
N PRO A 190 31.61 5.41 -6.99
CA PRO A 190 32.67 5.18 -6.01
C PRO A 190 33.90 4.48 -6.60
N SER A 191 33.86 4.08 -7.88
CA SER A 191 34.96 3.42 -8.59
C SER A 191 35.89 4.39 -9.33
N SER A 192 35.57 5.69 -9.35
CA SER A 192 36.31 6.72 -10.10
C SER A 192 36.67 7.88 -9.18
N GLU A 193 37.91 7.91 -8.70
CA GLU A 193 38.46 9.00 -7.88
C GLU A 193 38.61 10.27 -8.74
N GLY A 194 37.60 11.15 -8.69
CA GLY A 194 37.58 12.48 -9.32
C GLY A 194 37.37 12.51 -10.84
N ASN A 195 37.87 11.53 -11.58
CA ASN A 195 37.81 11.51 -13.05
C ASN A 195 36.58 10.76 -13.58
N VAL A 196 35.43 11.43 -13.67
CA VAL A 196 34.29 10.96 -14.46
C VAL A 196 34.65 11.05 -15.95
N VAL A 197 34.69 9.92 -16.65
CA VAL A 197 35.02 9.88 -18.08
C VAL A 197 33.94 10.62 -18.88
N SER A 198 34.34 11.67 -19.61
CA SER A 198 33.45 12.46 -20.46
C SER A 198 32.83 11.58 -21.55
N ARG A 199 31.52 11.75 -21.76
CA ARG A 199 30.69 10.81 -22.50
C ARG A 199 29.78 11.53 -23.49
N ASN A 200 29.74 11.05 -24.73
CA ASN A 200 28.90 11.65 -25.76
C ASN A 200 27.39 11.46 -25.45
N GLY A 201 26.55 12.34 -26.03
CA GLY A 201 25.11 12.34 -25.80
C GLY A 201 24.40 11.04 -26.19
N GLY A 202 24.92 10.26 -27.14
CA GLY A 202 24.36 8.96 -27.53
C GLY A 202 24.50 7.92 -26.42
N TYR A 203 25.69 7.81 -25.81
CA TYR A 203 25.89 6.94 -24.66
C TYR A 203 25.13 7.44 -23.41
N SER A 204 24.98 8.75 -23.23
CA SER A 204 24.15 9.29 -22.13
C SER A 204 22.65 9.05 -22.31
N PHE A 205 22.13 9.10 -23.55
CA PHE A 205 20.80 8.61 -23.86
C PHE A 205 20.65 7.12 -23.55
N MET A 206 21.64 6.29 -23.90
CA MET A 206 21.62 4.86 -23.56
C MET A 206 21.65 4.61 -22.04
N ALA A 207 22.34 5.45 -21.25
CA ALA A 207 22.30 5.37 -19.79
C ALA A 207 20.93 5.73 -19.21
N LEU A 208 20.28 6.78 -19.72
CA LEU A 208 18.89 7.14 -19.41
C LEU A 208 17.94 5.96 -19.72
N VAL A 209 18.07 5.34 -20.89
CA VAL A 209 17.26 4.17 -21.27
C VAL A 209 17.54 2.97 -20.36
N ALA A 210 18.80 2.71 -20.02
CA ALA A 210 19.18 1.61 -19.12
C ALA A 210 18.59 1.78 -17.70
N VAL A 211 18.59 2.99 -17.13
CA VAL A 211 18.02 3.25 -15.80
C VAL A 211 16.49 3.10 -15.80
N ILE A 212 15.80 3.54 -16.86
CA ILE A 212 14.35 3.32 -17.03
C ILE A 212 14.06 1.81 -17.12
N LEU A 213 14.71 1.10 -18.04
CA LEU A 213 14.43 -0.31 -18.29
C LEU A 213 14.75 -1.16 -17.06
N SER A 214 15.92 -0.99 -16.43
CA SER A 214 16.26 -1.72 -15.20
C SER A 214 15.26 -1.46 -14.08
N THR A 215 14.94 -0.19 -13.78
CA THR A 215 14.04 0.13 -12.65
C THR A 215 12.61 -0.33 -12.89
N VAL A 216 12.05 -0.10 -14.08
CA VAL A 216 10.67 -0.48 -14.40
C VAL A 216 10.54 -2.00 -14.52
N SER A 217 11.43 -2.66 -15.26
CA SER A 217 11.35 -4.10 -15.50
C SER A 217 11.63 -4.90 -14.22
N LEU A 218 12.67 -4.57 -13.45
CA LEU A 218 12.99 -5.31 -12.22
C LEU A 218 11.92 -5.08 -11.14
N SER A 219 11.34 -3.88 -11.04
CA SER A 219 10.24 -3.63 -10.08
C SER A 219 8.96 -4.39 -10.46
N LEU A 220 8.63 -4.49 -11.75
CA LEU A 220 7.50 -5.32 -12.22
C LEU A 220 7.76 -6.82 -12.03
N CYS A 221 8.97 -7.30 -12.33
CA CYS A 221 9.35 -8.70 -12.10
C CYS A 221 9.34 -9.04 -10.60
N ALA A 222 9.80 -8.12 -9.75
CA ALA A 222 9.77 -8.25 -8.30
C ALA A 222 8.33 -8.31 -7.76
N LEU A 223 7.43 -7.45 -8.25
CA LEU A 223 5.99 -7.50 -7.91
C LEU A 223 5.38 -8.87 -8.25
N LEU A 224 5.64 -9.39 -9.45
CA LEU A 224 5.15 -10.71 -9.88
C LEU A 224 5.78 -11.84 -9.07
N PHE A 225 7.08 -11.79 -8.78
CA PHE A 225 7.73 -12.74 -7.88
C PHE A 225 7.12 -12.70 -6.48
N GLY A 226 6.74 -11.52 -5.99
CA GLY A 226 6.02 -11.34 -4.72
C GLY A 226 4.68 -12.07 -4.69
N THR A 227 3.84 -11.93 -5.73
CA THR A 227 2.54 -12.65 -5.78
C THR A 227 2.74 -14.16 -5.89
N HIS A 228 3.73 -14.62 -6.66
CA HIS A 228 4.10 -16.04 -6.74
C HIS A 228 4.60 -16.58 -5.40
N LEU A 229 5.41 -15.80 -4.67
CA LEU A 229 5.93 -16.14 -3.34
C LEU A 229 4.80 -16.24 -2.30
N ALA A 230 3.81 -15.35 -2.34
CA ALA A 230 2.62 -15.45 -1.49
C ALA A 230 1.79 -16.71 -1.78
N ALA A 231 1.59 -17.05 -3.06
CA ALA A 231 0.91 -18.27 -3.45
C ALA A 231 1.67 -19.55 -3.03
N ALA A 232 3.00 -19.55 -3.14
CA ALA A 232 3.84 -20.67 -2.72
C ALA A 232 3.90 -20.83 -1.19
N LEU A 233 3.86 -19.72 -0.44
CA LEU A 233 3.89 -19.72 1.02
C LEU A 233 2.51 -19.81 1.68
N ASP A 234 1.39 -19.81 0.93
CA ASP A 234 0.04 -19.94 1.48
C ASP A 234 -0.09 -21.16 2.42
N GLY A 235 0.53 -22.30 2.10
CA GLY A 235 0.55 -23.47 2.97
C GLY A 235 1.17 -23.24 4.37
N VAL A 236 2.01 -22.20 4.52
CA VAL A 236 2.87 -21.94 5.68
C VAL A 236 2.55 -20.59 6.36
N THR A 237 1.95 -19.61 5.68
CA THR A 237 1.71 -18.27 6.26
C THR A 237 0.75 -18.34 7.46
N PRO A 238 1.18 -17.90 8.65
CA PRO A 238 0.31 -17.88 9.83
C PRO A 238 -0.75 -16.78 9.71
N THR A 239 -1.93 -17.06 10.21
CA THR A 239 -3.01 -16.06 10.34
C THR A 239 -2.76 -15.19 11.57
N VAL A 240 -2.69 -13.87 11.43
CA VAL A 240 -2.58 -12.96 12.58
C VAL A 240 -3.94 -12.94 13.31
N PRO A 241 -4.02 -13.31 14.60
CA PRO A 241 -5.31 -13.40 15.27
C PRO A 241 -5.91 -12.02 15.56
N PHE A 242 -7.20 -11.81 15.26
CA PHE A 242 -7.87 -10.52 15.43
C PHE A 242 -7.85 -10.03 16.89
N ARG A 243 -7.99 -10.96 17.84
CA ARG A 243 -7.86 -10.69 19.28
C ARG A 243 -6.44 -10.24 19.66
N PHE A 244 -5.40 -10.70 18.94
CA PHE A 244 -4.02 -10.27 19.15
C PHE A 244 -3.75 -8.90 18.51
N THR A 245 -4.18 -8.66 17.27
CA THR A 245 -4.05 -7.35 16.60
C THR A 245 -4.63 -6.25 17.49
N ARG A 246 -5.91 -6.37 17.87
CA ARG A 246 -6.62 -5.33 18.63
C ARG A 246 -6.16 -5.13 20.07
N ARG A 247 -5.61 -6.17 20.74
CA ARG A 247 -5.26 -6.11 22.17
C ARG A 247 -3.77 -5.89 22.43
N ALA A 248 -2.91 -6.27 21.50
CA ALA A 248 -1.46 -6.12 21.64
C ALA A 248 -0.87 -5.25 20.53
N LEU A 249 -1.09 -5.58 19.26
CA LEU A 249 -0.38 -4.93 18.15
C LEU A 249 -0.80 -3.46 17.98
N ASP A 250 -2.11 -3.16 18.01
CA ASP A 250 -2.66 -1.81 17.84
C ASP A 250 -2.15 -0.83 18.93
N PRO A 251 -2.23 -1.13 20.25
CA PRO A 251 -1.61 -0.29 21.29
C PRO A 251 -0.09 -0.18 21.17
N VAL A 252 0.62 -1.28 20.88
CA VAL A 252 2.09 -1.27 20.74
C VAL A 252 2.52 -0.40 19.56
N MET A 253 1.81 -0.45 18.43
CA MET A 253 2.10 0.35 17.24
C MET A 253 1.70 1.82 17.42
N ALA A 254 0.72 2.13 18.27
CA ALA A 254 0.49 3.50 18.74
C ALA A 254 1.68 4.03 19.55
N VAL A 255 2.14 3.30 20.56
CA VAL A 255 3.29 3.72 21.39
C VAL A 255 4.58 3.82 20.57
N LEU A 256 4.89 2.82 19.74
CA LEU A 256 6.09 2.80 18.92
C LEU A 256 6.05 3.83 17.78
N GLY A 257 4.92 3.99 17.08
CA GLY A 257 4.81 4.94 15.97
C GLY A 257 5.03 6.38 16.44
N TRP A 258 4.22 6.84 17.40
CA TRP A 258 4.34 8.20 17.94
C TRP A 258 5.62 8.39 18.75
N GLY A 259 6.05 7.37 19.52
CA GLY A 259 7.28 7.40 20.31
C GLY A 259 8.54 7.51 19.46
N CYS A 260 8.67 6.71 18.40
CA CYS A 260 9.81 6.79 17.47
C CYS A 260 9.82 8.10 16.68
N TRP A 261 8.66 8.64 16.29
CA TRP A 261 8.61 9.92 15.57
C TRP A 261 8.96 11.11 16.46
N LEU A 262 8.45 11.15 17.69
CA LEU A 262 8.84 12.15 18.69
C LEU A 262 10.33 12.01 19.07
N GLY A 263 10.81 10.78 19.24
CA GLY A 263 12.23 10.48 19.46
C GLY A 263 13.12 10.97 18.30
N ALA A 264 12.68 10.80 17.05
CA ALA A 264 13.38 11.34 15.89
C ALA A 264 13.44 12.88 15.89
N VAL A 265 12.36 13.56 16.30
CA VAL A 265 12.36 15.03 16.47
C VAL A 265 13.33 15.46 17.57
N PHE A 266 13.38 14.76 18.71
CA PHE A 266 14.35 15.05 19.77
C PHE A 266 15.79 14.77 19.32
N LEU A 267 16.06 13.68 18.58
CA LEU A 267 17.37 13.41 17.98
C LEU A 267 17.75 14.46 16.91
N ALA A 268 16.79 15.07 16.22
CA ALA A 268 17.06 16.17 15.30
C ALA A 268 17.51 17.44 16.04
N ILE A 269 16.94 17.72 17.23
CA ILE A 269 17.27 18.88 18.07
C ILE A 269 18.57 18.66 18.86
N TRP A 270 18.78 17.44 19.38
CA TRP A 270 19.94 17.01 20.16
C TRP A 270 20.52 15.71 19.58
N PRO A 271 21.31 15.79 18.49
CA PRO A 271 21.90 14.61 17.89
C PRO A 271 23.08 14.09 18.73
N PRO A 272 23.38 12.78 18.68
CA PRO A 272 24.39 12.17 19.56
C PRO A 272 25.83 12.62 19.27
N ASP A 273 26.08 13.12 18.06
CA ASP A 273 27.36 13.61 17.55
C ASP A 273 27.58 15.12 17.76
N ARG A 274 26.63 15.84 18.39
CA ARG A 274 26.69 17.31 18.64
C ARG A 274 27.97 17.80 19.34
N HIS A 275 28.65 16.92 20.08
CA HIS A 275 29.86 17.21 20.84
C HIS A 275 31.09 16.42 20.36
N ASP A 276 31.04 15.76 19.19
CA ASP A 276 32.23 15.11 18.63
C ASP A 276 33.28 16.17 18.23
N ALA A 277 34.53 15.93 18.63
CA ALA A 277 35.66 16.85 18.46
C ALA A 277 36.03 17.13 16.99
N LYS A 278 35.40 16.41 16.03
CA LYS A 278 35.55 16.62 14.58
C LYS A 278 34.47 17.51 13.96
N GLY A 279 33.44 17.91 14.71
CA GLY A 279 32.45 18.92 14.28
C GLY A 279 31.48 18.53 13.16
N MET A 280 31.47 17.29 12.69
CA MET A 280 30.52 16.80 11.68
C MET A 280 29.34 16.09 12.33
N GLU A 281 28.17 16.74 12.36
CA GLU A 281 26.89 16.15 12.80
C GLU A 281 26.29 15.22 11.72
N VAL A 282 27.01 14.16 11.33
CA VAL A 282 26.67 13.26 10.21
C VAL A 282 25.29 12.62 10.34
N TRP A 283 24.86 12.27 11.56
CA TRP A 283 23.60 11.52 11.76
C TRP A 283 22.35 12.35 11.42
N ARG A 284 22.41 13.68 11.58
CA ARG A 284 21.32 14.60 11.23
C ARG A 284 20.91 14.47 9.77
N GLY A 285 21.87 14.64 8.86
CA GLY A 285 21.64 14.62 7.41
C GLY A 285 21.30 13.24 6.85
N ARG A 286 22.05 12.21 7.27
CA ARG A 286 21.97 10.88 6.63
C ARG A 286 20.73 10.06 6.99
N ALA A 287 20.09 10.32 8.12
CA ALA A 287 18.94 9.54 8.56
C ALA A 287 17.92 10.33 9.38
N VAL A 288 18.35 11.13 10.36
CA VAL A 288 17.44 11.66 11.38
C VAL A 288 16.42 12.64 10.79
N PHE A 289 16.82 13.62 9.98
CA PHE A 289 15.85 14.50 9.32
C PHE A 289 14.95 13.71 8.35
N ALA A 290 15.48 12.71 7.65
CA ALA A 290 14.69 11.89 6.73
C ALA A 290 13.54 11.14 7.46
N ILE A 291 13.80 10.56 8.64
CA ILE A 291 12.73 9.89 9.41
C ILE A 291 11.79 10.85 10.15
N VAL A 292 12.20 12.10 10.41
CA VAL A 292 11.28 13.17 10.86
C VAL A 292 10.30 13.55 9.75
N PHE A 293 10.77 13.69 8.51
CA PHE A 293 9.97 14.11 7.37
C PHE A 293 9.18 12.97 6.68
N ALA A 294 9.59 11.72 6.85
CA ALA A 294 8.98 10.56 6.18
C ALA A 294 7.47 10.35 6.48
N PRO A 295 6.98 10.42 7.73
CA PRO A 295 5.54 10.30 8.01
C PRO A 295 4.70 11.37 7.29
N LEU A 296 5.19 12.60 7.17
CA LEU A 296 4.48 13.69 6.48
C LEU A 296 4.31 13.39 4.98
N GLY A 297 5.35 12.87 4.33
CA GLY A 297 5.27 12.41 2.94
C GLY A 297 4.31 11.22 2.79
N CYS A 298 4.38 10.26 3.70
CA CYS A 298 3.50 9.10 3.71
C CYS A 298 2.02 9.50 3.88
N PHE A 299 1.70 10.46 4.75
CA PHE A 299 0.36 11.00 4.91
C PHE A 299 -0.14 11.70 3.65
N LEU A 300 0.68 12.54 3.01
CA LEU A 300 0.32 13.19 1.75
C LEU A 300 -0.07 12.15 0.70
N ARG A 301 0.76 11.10 0.52
CA ARG A 301 0.46 9.98 -0.39
C ARG A 301 -0.83 9.27 -0.02
N PHE A 302 -1.00 8.88 1.25
CA PHE A 302 -2.19 8.16 1.70
C PHE A 302 -3.49 8.93 1.42
N TYR A 303 -3.57 10.20 1.83
CA TYR A 303 -4.79 11.00 1.67
C TYR A 303 -5.06 11.42 0.23
N VAL A 304 -4.03 11.76 -0.56
CA VAL A 304 -4.23 12.15 -1.97
C VAL A 304 -4.58 10.94 -2.84
N SER A 305 -3.94 9.78 -2.65
CA SER A 305 -4.34 8.54 -3.34
C SER A 305 -5.76 8.11 -2.98
N LEU A 306 -6.17 8.23 -1.70
CA LEU A 306 -7.54 7.94 -1.25
C LEU A 306 -8.58 8.86 -1.93
N LEU A 307 -8.28 10.15 -2.08
CA LEU A 307 -9.18 11.14 -2.67
C LEU A 307 -9.26 11.06 -4.21
N LEU A 308 -8.15 10.75 -4.88
CA LEU A 308 -8.01 10.92 -6.34
C LEU A 308 -7.92 9.61 -7.14
N ASN A 309 -7.37 8.49 -6.63
CA ASN A 309 -7.24 7.26 -7.45
C ASN A 309 -8.61 6.69 -7.85
N ALA A 310 -9.64 6.90 -7.02
CA ALA A 310 -11.01 6.50 -7.32
C ALA A 310 -11.69 7.34 -8.44
N ARG A 311 -11.15 8.52 -8.79
CA ARG A 311 -11.76 9.45 -9.76
C ARG A 311 -11.58 9.00 -11.22
N LEU A 312 -10.47 8.36 -11.54
CA LEU A 312 -10.11 7.96 -12.90
C LEU A 312 -9.63 6.49 -12.92
N PRO A 313 -10.54 5.51 -13.08
CA PRO A 313 -10.21 4.08 -13.04
C PRO A 313 -9.25 3.55 -14.12
N SER A 314 -8.83 4.39 -15.06
CA SER A 314 -7.83 4.10 -16.10
C SER A 314 -6.50 4.86 -15.90
N PHE A 315 -6.43 5.78 -14.93
CA PHE A 315 -5.26 6.62 -14.66
C PHE A 315 -5.24 7.00 -13.16
N PRO A 316 -4.49 6.28 -12.30
CA PRO A 316 -4.41 6.54 -10.86
C PRO A 316 -3.87 7.94 -10.52
N LEU A 317 -4.79 8.90 -10.47
CA LEU A 317 -4.47 10.33 -10.47
C LEU A 317 -3.75 10.79 -9.20
N GLY A 318 -4.09 10.23 -8.03
CA GLY A 318 -3.42 10.57 -6.78
C GLY A 318 -1.98 10.09 -6.73
N THR A 319 -1.73 8.82 -7.11
CA THR A 319 -0.36 8.27 -7.23
C THR A 319 0.48 9.10 -8.22
N PHE A 320 -0.10 9.49 -9.36
CA PHE A 320 0.57 10.38 -10.32
C PHE A 320 0.88 11.76 -9.72
N VAL A 321 -0.12 12.41 -9.11
CA VAL A 321 0.04 13.75 -8.51
C VAL A 321 1.12 13.75 -7.44
N VAL A 322 1.15 12.78 -6.52
CA VAL A 322 2.18 12.76 -5.46
C VAL A 322 3.55 12.36 -5.99
N ASN A 323 3.64 11.46 -6.98
CA ASN A 323 4.91 11.14 -7.64
C ASN A 323 5.51 12.36 -8.36
N VAL A 324 4.70 13.13 -9.11
CA VAL A 324 5.17 14.35 -9.78
C VAL A 324 5.50 15.44 -8.75
N PHE A 325 4.60 15.74 -7.80
CA PHE A 325 4.80 16.77 -6.78
C PHE A 325 6.04 16.51 -5.91
N GLY A 326 6.21 15.29 -5.39
CA GLY A 326 7.39 14.93 -4.59
C GLY A 326 8.68 14.97 -5.42
N THR A 327 8.61 14.70 -6.73
CA THR A 327 9.78 14.86 -7.63
C THR A 327 10.13 16.33 -7.87
N VAL A 328 9.14 17.21 -8.03
CA VAL A 328 9.34 18.67 -8.15
C VAL A 328 9.97 19.25 -6.87
N VAL A 329 9.45 18.87 -5.70
CA VAL A 329 10.02 19.32 -4.41
C VAL A 329 11.44 18.77 -4.21
N LEU A 330 11.70 17.52 -4.63
CA LEU A 330 13.06 16.96 -4.57
C LEU A 330 14.03 17.74 -5.48
N ALA A 331 13.63 18.07 -6.71
CA ALA A 331 14.43 18.86 -7.64
C ALA A 331 14.79 20.24 -7.07
N MET A 332 13.80 20.95 -6.49
CA MET A 332 14.03 22.24 -5.84
C MET A 332 14.98 22.13 -4.63
N CYS A 333 14.88 21.06 -3.83
CA CYS A 333 15.78 20.84 -2.70
C CYS A 333 17.21 20.46 -3.15
N PHE A 334 17.34 19.72 -4.25
CA PHE A 334 18.62 19.38 -4.86
C PHE A 334 19.34 20.64 -5.33
N ASP A 335 18.67 21.53 -6.08
CA ASP A 335 19.28 22.78 -6.54
C ASP A 335 19.73 23.67 -5.38
N LEU A 336 18.92 23.79 -4.33
CA LEU A 336 19.26 24.60 -3.15
C LEU A 336 20.48 24.06 -2.37
N GLN A 337 20.77 22.76 -2.47
CA GLN A 337 22.00 22.17 -1.92
C GLN A 337 23.23 22.41 -2.81
N HIS A 338 23.07 22.36 -4.13
CA HIS A 338 24.17 22.41 -5.11
C HIS A 338 24.46 23.85 -5.61
N VAL A 339 24.12 24.85 -4.80
CA VAL A 339 24.43 26.28 -5.03
C VAL A 339 25.15 26.87 -3.83
N ALA A 340 26.36 27.35 -4.06
CA ALA A 340 27.14 28.11 -3.09
C ALA A 340 26.39 29.36 -2.61
N GLY A 341 26.38 29.55 -1.28
CA GLY A 341 25.81 30.73 -0.63
C GLY A 341 24.31 30.66 -0.27
N ILE A 342 23.58 29.61 -0.67
CA ILE A 342 22.15 29.45 -0.32
C ILE A 342 21.95 28.31 0.70
N GLY A 343 21.58 27.09 0.26
CA GLY A 343 21.41 25.94 1.14
C GLY A 343 22.70 25.12 1.28
N GLY A 344 23.53 25.10 0.23
CA GLY A 344 24.81 24.40 0.18
C GLY A 344 25.93 25.00 1.03
N SER A 345 25.77 26.19 1.61
CA SER A 345 26.80 26.86 2.42
C SER A 345 26.68 26.64 3.93
N VAL A 346 25.53 26.17 4.43
CA VAL A 346 25.26 26.00 5.86
C VAL A 346 24.92 24.54 6.14
N LEU A 347 25.75 23.86 6.94
CA LEU A 347 25.65 22.42 7.20
C LEU A 347 24.21 21.99 7.56
N THR A 348 23.59 22.62 8.56
CA THR A 348 22.23 22.26 9.00
C THR A 348 21.17 22.53 7.93
N ALA A 349 21.33 23.56 7.08
CA ALA A 349 20.40 23.82 5.98
C ALA A 349 20.49 22.74 4.90
N CYS A 350 21.71 22.39 4.48
CA CYS A 350 22.01 21.29 3.57
C CYS A 350 21.42 19.96 4.09
N GLN A 351 21.60 19.67 5.38
CA GLN A 351 21.06 18.47 6.05
C GLN A 351 19.53 18.45 6.13
N VAL A 352 18.88 19.59 6.35
CA VAL A 352 17.40 19.69 6.33
C VAL A 352 16.88 19.44 4.92
N LEU A 353 17.51 20.02 3.88
CA LEU A 353 17.17 19.75 2.48
C LEU A 353 17.34 18.26 2.14
N GLN A 354 18.40 17.60 2.63
CA GLN A 354 18.61 16.16 2.48
C GLN A 354 17.43 15.38 3.09
N GLY A 355 17.03 15.72 4.32
CA GLY A 355 15.88 15.11 4.99
C GLY A 355 14.55 15.34 4.28
N VAL A 356 14.37 16.47 3.58
CA VAL A 356 13.17 16.70 2.74
C VAL A 356 13.20 15.83 1.49
N MET A 357 14.35 15.70 0.80
CA MET A 357 14.48 14.81 -0.36
C MET A 357 14.29 13.33 0.02
N ASP A 358 15.08 12.84 0.97
CA ASP A 358 15.14 11.42 1.31
C ASP A 358 14.00 10.98 2.23
N GLY A 359 13.47 11.89 3.05
CA GLY A 359 12.33 11.67 3.94
C GLY A 359 11.00 11.98 3.27
N PHE A 360 10.68 13.27 3.12
CA PHE A 360 9.38 13.72 2.62
C PHE A 360 9.13 13.26 1.17
N CYS A 361 9.99 13.62 0.21
CA CYS A 361 9.80 13.24 -1.19
C CYS A 361 9.97 11.73 -1.40
N GLY A 362 10.96 11.13 -0.73
CA GLY A 362 11.17 9.68 -0.68
C GLY A 362 9.94 8.90 -0.18
N SER A 363 9.14 9.47 0.74
CA SER A 363 7.93 8.83 1.30
C SER A 363 6.62 9.23 0.62
N ALA A 364 6.56 10.44 0.05
CA ALA A 364 5.41 10.94 -0.71
C ALA A 364 5.33 10.30 -2.09
N THR A 365 6.47 9.96 -2.69
CA THR A 365 6.52 9.23 -3.96
C THR A 365 6.63 7.72 -3.73
N THR A 366 6.33 6.90 -4.75
CA THR A 366 6.44 5.43 -4.67
C THR A 366 6.56 4.78 -6.04
N ILE A 367 7.39 3.73 -6.13
CA ILE A 367 7.43 2.80 -7.26
C ILE A 367 6.52 1.60 -7.01
N SER A 368 6.46 1.06 -5.78
CA SER A 368 5.73 -0.18 -5.48
C SER A 368 4.22 -0.08 -5.75
N THR A 369 3.59 1.03 -5.38
CA THR A 369 2.15 1.25 -5.72
C THR A 369 1.99 1.48 -7.21
N TRP A 370 2.88 2.26 -7.83
CA TRP A 370 2.84 2.60 -9.24
C TRP A 370 2.98 1.36 -10.16
N VAL A 371 3.91 0.44 -9.88
CA VAL A 371 4.02 -0.82 -10.66
C VAL A 371 2.87 -1.79 -10.40
N ALA A 372 2.28 -1.79 -9.21
CA ALA A 372 1.09 -2.57 -8.93
C ALA A 372 -0.13 -2.05 -9.72
N GLU A 373 -0.28 -0.73 -9.82
CA GLU A 373 -1.33 -0.09 -10.61
C GLU A 373 -1.12 -0.28 -12.12
N LEU A 374 0.13 -0.21 -12.61
CA LEU A 374 0.49 -0.60 -13.98
C LEU A 374 0.13 -2.07 -14.27
N SER A 375 0.49 -2.99 -13.38
CA SER A 375 0.18 -4.42 -13.53
C SER A 375 -1.33 -4.68 -13.53
N ALA A 376 -2.09 -4.01 -12.66
CA ALA A 376 -3.54 -4.14 -12.60
C ALA A 376 -4.24 -3.61 -13.86
N LEU A 377 -3.79 -2.47 -14.42
CA LEU A 377 -4.30 -1.94 -15.68
C LEU A 377 -3.90 -2.83 -16.88
N GLY A 378 -2.68 -3.35 -16.89
CA GLY A 378 -2.15 -4.23 -17.93
C GLY A 378 -2.85 -5.59 -18.01
N ALA A 379 -3.19 -6.17 -16.86
CA ALA A 379 -3.94 -7.42 -16.74
C ALA A 379 -5.42 -7.29 -17.12
N ALA A 380 -6.02 -6.09 -16.97
CA ALA A 380 -7.43 -5.84 -17.28
C ALA A 380 -7.76 -5.81 -18.79
N GLY A 381 -6.76 -5.95 -19.67
CA GLY A 381 -6.94 -6.16 -21.11
C GLY A 381 -7.43 -4.95 -21.90
N GLY A 382 -7.59 -5.15 -23.21
CA GLY A 382 -8.15 -4.17 -24.16
C GLY A 382 -7.62 -2.74 -23.97
N ARG A 383 -8.56 -1.77 -23.90
CA ARG A 383 -8.26 -0.34 -23.73
C ARG A 383 -7.53 -0.01 -22.41
N LYS A 384 -7.67 -0.83 -21.36
CA LYS A 384 -6.97 -0.61 -20.07
C LYS A 384 -5.50 -0.98 -20.15
N ARG A 385 -5.13 -1.98 -20.95
CA ARG A 385 -3.72 -2.32 -21.22
C ARG A 385 -3.00 -1.18 -21.95
N TRP A 386 -3.67 -0.47 -22.87
CA TRP A 386 -3.13 0.77 -23.44
C TRP A 386 -3.00 1.89 -22.40
N ALA A 387 -4.02 2.07 -21.55
CA ALA A 387 -3.98 3.05 -20.47
C ALA A 387 -2.83 2.80 -19.48
N ALA A 388 -2.42 1.55 -19.25
CA ALA A 388 -1.22 1.23 -18.46
C ALA A 388 0.06 1.83 -19.08
N TYR A 389 0.29 1.64 -20.38
CA TYR A 389 1.45 2.22 -21.06
C TYR A 389 1.43 3.75 -21.04
N VAL A 390 0.27 4.37 -21.31
CA VAL A 390 0.12 5.83 -21.24
C VAL A 390 0.39 6.33 -19.83
N TYR A 391 -0.19 5.72 -18.80
CA TYR A 391 0.03 6.06 -17.39
C TYR A 391 1.52 5.97 -17.00
N GLY A 392 2.20 4.89 -17.40
CA GLY A 392 3.62 4.69 -17.13
C GLY A 392 4.51 5.74 -17.80
N VAL A 393 4.36 5.90 -19.12
CA VAL A 393 5.16 6.85 -19.91
C VAL A 393 4.92 8.30 -19.48
N VAL A 394 3.66 8.69 -19.22
CA VAL A 394 3.32 10.04 -18.75
C VAL A 394 3.88 10.29 -17.34
N SER A 395 3.83 9.30 -16.43
CA SER A 395 4.40 9.44 -15.09
C SER A 395 5.90 9.74 -15.13
N VAL A 396 6.67 8.98 -15.91
CA VAL A 396 8.13 9.17 -16.02
C VAL A 396 8.46 10.42 -16.81
N GLY A 397 7.81 10.63 -17.96
CA GLY A 397 8.11 11.75 -18.86
C GLY A 397 7.79 13.12 -18.26
N VAL A 398 6.65 13.27 -17.57
CA VAL A 398 6.30 14.55 -16.91
C VAL A 398 7.25 14.83 -15.74
N ALA A 399 7.53 13.82 -14.91
CA ALA A 399 8.43 14.00 -13.77
C ALA A 399 9.86 14.33 -14.22
N LEU A 400 10.40 13.61 -15.21
CA LEU A 400 11.72 13.90 -15.78
C LEU A 400 11.75 15.27 -16.45
N GLY A 401 10.69 15.67 -17.16
CA GLY A 401 10.57 17.00 -17.76
C GLY A 401 10.69 18.12 -16.71
N PHE A 402 10.07 17.96 -15.54
CA PHE A 402 10.24 18.91 -14.44
C PHE A 402 11.67 18.91 -13.87
N VAL A 403 12.30 17.74 -13.66
CA VAL A 403 13.70 17.69 -13.18
C VAL A 403 14.66 18.32 -14.19
N VAL A 404 14.45 18.08 -15.48
CA VAL A 404 15.24 18.69 -16.57
C VAL A 404 15.08 20.22 -16.61
N VAL A 405 13.87 20.75 -16.39
CA VAL A 405 13.64 22.21 -16.36
C VAL A 405 14.20 22.85 -15.10
N ILE A 406 14.12 22.18 -13.95
CA ILE A 406 14.61 22.68 -12.66
C ILE A 406 16.13 22.49 -12.59
N VAL A 407 16.58 21.25 -12.37
CA VAL A 407 17.99 20.89 -12.12
C VAL A 407 18.88 21.10 -13.35
N GLY A 408 18.35 20.89 -14.56
CA GLY A 408 19.08 21.20 -15.79
C GLY A 408 19.35 22.70 -15.95
N SER A 409 18.47 23.58 -15.48
CA SER A 409 18.71 25.02 -15.56
C SER A 409 19.90 25.45 -14.69
N LEU A 410 20.09 24.84 -13.52
CA LEU A 410 21.27 25.04 -12.69
C LEU A 410 22.51 24.41 -13.33
N GLY A 411 22.45 23.10 -13.59
CA GLY A 411 23.60 22.32 -14.09
C GLY A 411 24.19 22.86 -15.39
N TRP A 412 23.36 23.36 -16.31
CA TRP A 412 23.83 23.91 -17.59
C TRP A 412 24.21 25.40 -17.55
N THR A 413 23.90 26.14 -16.47
CA THR A 413 24.27 27.58 -16.37
C THR A 413 25.40 27.85 -15.36
N ARG A 414 25.57 26.99 -14.35
CA ARG A 414 26.65 27.09 -13.35
C ARG A 414 27.40 25.78 -13.08
N GLY A 415 26.80 24.63 -13.38
CA GLY A 415 27.23 23.35 -12.83
C GLY A 415 26.64 23.12 -11.43
N PHE A 416 27.15 22.11 -10.73
CA PHE A 416 26.70 21.74 -9.38
C PHE A 416 27.85 21.94 -8.38
N ASP A 417 27.63 22.76 -7.35
CA ASP A 417 28.55 22.86 -6.21
C ASP A 417 28.42 21.61 -5.31
N GLY A 418 29.53 21.17 -4.71
CA GLY A 418 29.52 20.02 -3.80
C GLY A 418 28.79 20.33 -2.48
N PRO A 419 27.78 19.55 -2.07
CA PRO A 419 26.98 19.84 -0.89
C PRO A 419 27.77 19.59 0.41
N VAL A 420 27.87 20.59 1.28
CA VAL A 420 28.63 20.52 2.56
C VAL A 420 28.12 19.48 3.57
N CYS A 421 26.99 18.82 3.30
CA CYS A 421 26.40 17.83 4.21
C CYS A 421 26.84 16.37 4.00
N GLY A 422 27.64 16.07 2.96
CA GLY A 422 28.46 14.86 2.85
C GLY A 422 27.81 13.59 2.30
#